data_AF-A0A7R9LG56-F1
#
_entry.id   AF-A0A7R9LG56-F1
#
_cell.length_a   1.000
_cell.length_b   1.000
_cell.length_c   1.000
_cell.angle_alpha   90.00
_cell.angle_beta   90.00
_cell.angle_gamma   90.00
#
_symmetry.space_group_name_H-M   'P 1'
#
loop_
_entity.id
_entity.type
_entity.pdbx_description
1 polymer ?
#
loop_
_entity_poly.entity_id
_entity_poly.type
_entity_poly.pdbx_seq_one_letter_code
_entity_poly.pdbx_strand_id
1 'polypeptide(L)'
;RYLYHIKRYPFPEAPIRLMAGSVTPRSVGLVDEAVIIEMCKSAKFWFHHTKRNTNIVGLAAFVICFAPVHFGTNDWSLFPIYFPWGFINGIGVRYVFNISHWTYTYFYLTCLYHKARMKQTRLMITAQYDKYSRTTDQHVYYLINTFSGIYADIDENNDRFFKTFSIIFLPLFMIFVDCELTTEIAPNLHIVTRIVFGYLLWSGTFVILSYLKVVSSVAEEAKKAYKPLNKLQITLKQNSNFCRLKEMI
;
A
#
# COMPACT_ATOMS: atom_id res chain seq x y z
N ARG A 1 -26.19 14.84 15.57
CA ARG A 1 -25.51 14.83 16.90
C ARG A 1 -24.53 13.66 17.10
N TYR A 2 -24.22 12.81 16.10
CA TYR A 2 -23.43 11.58 16.30
C TYR A 2 -22.03 11.55 15.65
N LEU A 3 -21.50 12.67 15.11
CA LEU A 3 -20.23 12.67 14.35
C LEU A 3 -18.96 12.92 15.19
N TYR A 4 -19.06 13.14 16.51
CA TYR A 4 -17.95 13.66 17.33
C TYR A 4 -17.09 12.62 18.05
N HIS A 5 -17.35 11.32 17.87
CA HIS A 5 -16.58 10.25 18.55
C HIS A 5 -15.87 9.31 17.56
N ILE A 6 -15.15 9.86 16.58
CA ILE A 6 -14.14 9.06 15.87
C ILE A 6 -12.94 8.94 16.81
N LYS A 7 -12.71 7.75 17.38
CA LYS A 7 -11.48 7.46 18.11
C LYS A 7 -10.31 7.55 17.13
N ARG A 8 -9.36 8.45 17.38
CA ARG A 8 -8.08 8.46 16.69
C ARG A 8 -7.29 7.24 17.17
N TYR A 9 -7.27 6.18 16.37
CA TYR A 9 -6.33 5.07 16.57
C TYR A 9 -4.96 5.52 16.05
N PRO A 10 -3.85 5.14 16.71
CA PRO A 10 -2.52 5.40 16.18
C PRO A 10 -2.39 4.73 14.80
N PHE A 11 -2.13 5.55 13.79
CA PHE A 11 -1.77 5.08 12.45
C PHE A 11 -0.34 4.53 12.47
N PRO A 12 -0.01 3.43 11.76
CA PRO A 12 -0.71 2.77 10.65
C PRO A 12 -1.63 1.58 11.03
N GLU A 13 -2.01 1.41 12.30
CA GLU A 13 -2.72 0.18 12.73
C GLU A 13 -4.20 0.12 12.33
N ALA A 14 -4.84 1.27 12.14
CA ALA A 14 -6.29 1.36 11.87
C ALA A 14 -6.78 0.48 10.70
N PRO A 15 -6.18 0.51 9.49
CA PRO A 15 -6.61 -0.35 8.39
C PRO A 15 -6.40 -1.85 8.68
N ILE A 16 -5.32 -2.21 9.38
CA ILE A 16 -5.01 -3.61 9.69
C ILE A 16 -5.99 -4.14 10.73
N ARG A 17 -6.24 -3.39 11.81
CA ARG A 17 -7.17 -3.76 12.87
C ARG A 17 -8.61 -3.82 12.38
N LEU A 18 -8.97 -2.96 11.42
CA LEU A 18 -10.25 -3.04 10.71
C LEU A 18 -10.38 -4.37 9.96
N MET A 19 -9.38 -4.73 9.15
CA MET A 19 -9.40 -5.96 8.35
C MET A 19 -9.30 -7.22 9.20
N ALA A 20 -8.67 -7.14 10.38
CA ALA A 20 -8.66 -8.19 11.40
C ALA A 20 -9.98 -8.31 12.19
N GLY A 21 -10.96 -7.43 11.95
CA GLY A 21 -12.23 -7.41 12.68
C GLY A 21 -12.11 -6.91 14.13
N SER A 22 -10.95 -6.40 14.53
CA SER A 22 -10.70 -5.88 15.88
C SER A 22 -11.34 -4.51 16.12
N VAL A 23 -11.72 -3.81 15.05
CA VAL A 23 -12.44 -2.53 15.13
C VAL A 23 -13.56 -2.49 14.11
N THR A 24 -14.67 -1.84 14.49
CA THR A 24 -15.81 -1.71 13.58
C THR A 24 -15.52 -0.68 12.48
N PRO A 25 -16.01 -0.87 11.24
CA PRO A 25 -15.82 0.09 10.15
C PRO A 25 -16.26 1.51 10.52
N ARG A 26 -17.39 1.64 11.23
CA ARG A 26 -17.91 2.94 11.68
C ARG A 26 -16.94 3.68 12.62
N SER A 27 -16.25 2.96 13.50
CA SER A 27 -15.32 3.57 14.46
C SER A 27 -14.07 4.18 13.80
N VAL A 28 -13.73 3.72 12.60
CA VAL A 28 -12.61 4.24 11.78
C VAL A 28 -13.09 5.16 10.65
N GLY A 29 -14.35 5.60 10.71
CA GLY A 29 -14.93 6.52 9.75
C GLY A 29 -15.30 5.92 8.40
N LEU A 30 -15.61 4.61 8.36
CA LEU A 30 -16.12 3.90 7.18
C LEU A 30 -17.59 3.48 7.36
N VAL A 31 -18.46 3.96 6.47
CA VAL A 31 -19.92 3.72 6.51
C VAL A 31 -20.45 2.95 5.29
N ASP A 32 -19.80 3.10 4.12
CA ASP A 32 -20.21 2.45 2.86
C ASP A 32 -19.82 0.96 2.85
N GLU A 33 -20.84 0.08 2.93
CA GLU A 33 -20.68 -1.37 2.96
C GLU A 33 -20.02 -1.93 1.70
N ALA A 34 -20.37 -1.41 0.52
CA ALA A 34 -19.81 -1.89 -0.74
C ALA A 34 -18.29 -1.65 -0.79
N VAL A 35 -17.84 -0.50 -0.31
CA VAL A 35 -16.41 -0.15 -0.20
C VAL A 35 -15.71 -1.04 0.81
N ILE A 36 -16.35 -1.33 1.95
CA ILE A 36 -15.78 -2.23 2.97
C ILE A 36 -15.60 -3.65 2.40
N ILE A 37 -16.60 -4.17 1.67
CA ILE A 37 -16.52 -5.48 1.03
C ILE A 37 -15.39 -5.52 0.00
N GLU A 38 -15.25 -4.49 -0.84
CA GLU A 38 -14.17 -4.38 -1.84
C GLU A 38 -12.78 -4.37 -1.17
N MET A 39 -12.64 -3.62 -0.07
CA MET A 39 -11.41 -3.60 0.73
C MET A 39 -11.09 -4.98 1.31
N CYS A 40 -12.06 -5.68 1.88
CA CYS A 40 -11.88 -7.02 2.43
C CYS A 40 -11.50 -8.05 1.35
N LYS A 41 -12.14 -7.99 0.17
CA LYS A 41 -11.78 -8.83 -0.99
C LYS A 41 -10.35 -8.57 -1.45
N SER A 42 -9.98 -7.30 -1.56
CA SER A 42 -8.61 -6.90 -1.93
C SER A 42 -7.59 -7.37 -0.89
N ALA A 43 -7.87 -7.21 0.40
CA ALA A 43 -7.03 -7.69 1.49
C ALA A 43 -6.81 -9.21 1.42
N LYS A 44 -7.89 -9.97 1.24
CA LYS A 44 -7.80 -11.43 1.09
C LYS A 44 -6.92 -11.83 -0.10
N PHE A 45 -7.08 -11.16 -1.24
CA PHE A 45 -6.25 -11.39 -2.42
C PHE A 45 -4.77 -11.11 -2.11
N TRP A 46 -4.45 -9.94 -1.56
CA TRP A 46 -3.06 -9.57 -1.29
C TRP A 46 -2.38 -10.42 -0.22
N PHE A 47 -3.10 -10.79 0.85
CA PHE A 47 -2.56 -11.72 1.84
C PHE A 47 -2.26 -13.09 1.24
N HIS A 48 -3.16 -13.61 0.39
CA HIS A 48 -2.94 -14.87 -0.30
C HIS A 48 -1.79 -14.79 -1.30
N HIS A 49 -1.75 -13.74 -2.12
CA HIS A 49 -0.70 -13.48 -3.09
C HIS A 49 0.67 -13.40 -2.40
N THR A 50 0.79 -12.60 -1.34
CA THR A 50 2.03 -12.43 -0.57
C THR A 50 2.50 -13.74 0.06
N LYS A 51 1.59 -14.49 0.71
CA LYS A 51 1.94 -15.80 1.29
C LYS A 51 2.40 -16.81 0.23
N ARG A 52 1.74 -16.85 -0.92
CA ARG A 52 2.10 -17.76 -2.02
C ARG A 52 3.43 -17.37 -2.64
N ASN A 53 3.60 -16.09 -2.97
CA ASN A 53 4.79 -15.60 -3.68
C ASN A 53 6.06 -15.77 -2.84
N THR A 54 6.00 -15.42 -1.55
CA THR A 54 7.14 -15.58 -0.63
C THR A 54 7.61 -17.02 -0.49
N ASN A 55 6.68 -17.98 -0.48
CA ASN A 55 7.02 -19.41 -0.46
C ASN A 55 7.59 -19.89 -1.80
N ILE A 56 6.99 -19.48 -2.93
CA ILE A 56 7.47 -19.85 -4.27
C ILE A 56 8.89 -19.34 -4.50
N VAL A 57 9.15 -18.07 -4.19
CA VAL A 57 10.47 -17.46 -4.40
C VAL A 57 11.53 -18.10 -3.50
N GLY A 58 11.18 -18.42 -2.24
CA GLY A 58 12.08 -19.17 -1.36
C GLY A 58 12.46 -20.55 -1.90
N LEU A 59 11.46 -21.29 -2.41
CA LEU A 59 11.69 -22.60 -3.02
C LEU A 59 12.51 -22.48 -4.31
N ALA A 60 12.22 -21.49 -5.15
CA ALA A 60 12.95 -21.25 -6.39
C ALA A 60 14.43 -20.91 -6.11
N ALA A 61 14.70 -20.07 -5.11
CA ALA A 61 16.06 -19.74 -4.68
C ALA A 61 16.83 -20.97 -4.16
N PHE A 62 16.15 -21.84 -3.40
CA PHE A 62 16.72 -23.14 -2.99
C PHE A 62 17.10 -23.99 -4.21
N VAL A 63 16.18 -24.17 -5.17
CA VAL A 63 16.40 -25.01 -6.36
C VAL A 63 17.50 -24.45 -7.27
N ILE A 64 17.57 -23.14 -7.47
CA ILE A 64 18.60 -22.50 -8.30
C ILE A 64 20.01 -22.81 -7.80
N CYS A 65 20.21 -22.96 -6.49
CA CYS A 65 21.53 -23.27 -5.94
C CYS A 65 22.08 -24.61 -6.46
N PHE A 66 21.23 -25.52 -6.93
CA PHE A 66 21.64 -26.80 -7.51
C PHE A 66 21.82 -26.75 -9.03
N ALA A 67 21.46 -25.64 -9.69
CA ALA A 67 21.64 -25.49 -11.13
C ALA A 67 23.10 -25.67 -11.59
N PRO A 68 24.14 -25.16 -10.88
CA PRO A 68 25.53 -25.40 -11.26
C PRO A 68 25.97 -26.88 -11.15
N VAL A 69 25.41 -27.64 -10.19
CA VAL A 69 25.70 -29.07 -10.01
C VAL A 69 25.06 -29.88 -11.14
N HIS A 70 23.80 -29.58 -11.47
CA HIS A 70 23.05 -30.34 -12.47
C HIS A 70 23.39 -29.99 -13.92
N PHE A 71 23.77 -28.74 -14.21
CA PHE A 71 23.98 -28.27 -15.58
C PHE A 71 25.43 -27.85 -15.91
N GLY A 72 26.27 -27.58 -14.90
CA GLY A 72 27.62 -27.05 -15.11
C GLY A 72 28.71 -28.10 -14.95
N THR A 73 28.77 -28.73 -13.76
CA THR A 73 29.88 -29.62 -13.37
C THR A 73 29.54 -31.10 -13.48
N ASN A 74 28.25 -31.46 -13.35
CA ASN A 74 27.78 -32.84 -13.22
C ASN A 74 28.45 -33.64 -12.10
N ASP A 75 29.10 -32.95 -11.16
CA ASP A 75 29.83 -33.54 -10.05
C ASP A 75 28.96 -33.56 -8.80
N TRP A 76 28.30 -34.70 -8.58
CA TRP A 76 27.45 -34.91 -7.41
C TRP A 76 28.24 -34.95 -6.09
N SER A 77 29.58 -35.05 -6.13
CA SER A 77 30.41 -34.95 -4.92
C SER A 77 30.31 -33.58 -4.25
N LEU A 78 29.88 -32.55 -4.99
CA LEU A 78 29.64 -31.20 -4.48
C LEU A 78 28.30 -31.06 -3.74
N PHE A 79 27.42 -32.06 -3.80
CA PHE A 79 26.10 -32.02 -3.15
C PHE A 79 26.15 -31.64 -1.65
N PRO A 80 27.07 -32.16 -0.82
CA PRO A 80 27.17 -31.78 0.59
C PRO A 80 27.52 -30.30 0.82
N ILE A 81 28.08 -29.61 -0.18
CA ILE A 81 28.41 -28.18 -0.13
C ILE A 81 27.20 -27.35 -0.59
N TYR A 82 26.58 -27.73 -1.72
CA TYR A 82 25.46 -26.99 -2.29
C TYR A 82 24.15 -27.16 -1.51
N PHE A 83 23.95 -28.27 -0.80
CA PHE A 83 22.72 -28.49 -0.04
C PHE A 83 22.57 -27.54 1.16
N PRO A 84 23.56 -27.40 2.06
CA PRO A 84 23.51 -26.38 3.12
C PRO A 84 23.41 -24.96 2.56
N TRP A 85 24.14 -24.66 1.49
CA TRP A 85 24.09 -23.35 0.83
C TRP A 85 22.71 -23.04 0.26
N GLY A 86 22.09 -24.00 -0.43
CA GLY A 86 20.74 -23.88 -0.96
C GLY A 86 19.72 -23.64 0.15
N PHE A 87 19.86 -24.31 1.29
CA PHE A 87 18.98 -24.12 2.44
C PHE A 87 19.11 -22.71 3.04
N ILE A 88 20.34 -22.24 3.25
CA ILE A 88 20.63 -20.88 3.73
C ILE A 88 20.06 -19.85 2.76
N ASN A 89 20.29 -20.03 1.44
CA ASN A 89 19.81 -19.10 0.42
C ASN A 89 18.28 -19.10 0.32
N GLY A 90 17.65 -20.28 0.29
CA GLY A 90 16.20 -20.40 0.24
C GLY A 90 15.50 -19.75 1.43
N ILE A 91 16.04 -19.92 2.65
CA ILE A 91 15.54 -19.25 3.86
C ILE A 91 15.80 -17.74 3.80
N GLY A 92 17.02 -17.32 3.45
CA GLY A 92 17.40 -15.91 3.37
C GLY A 92 16.53 -15.14 2.40
N VAL A 93 16.40 -15.66 1.16
CA VAL A 93 15.56 -15.05 0.13
C VAL A 93 14.10 -15.04 0.56
N ARG A 94 13.57 -16.14 1.11
CA ARG A 94 12.19 -16.17 1.64
C ARG A 94 11.98 -15.08 2.68
N TYR A 95 12.91 -14.91 3.62
CA TYR A 95 12.79 -13.93 4.69
C TYR A 95 12.78 -12.49 4.15
N VAL A 96 13.72 -12.16 3.26
CA VAL A 96 13.80 -10.83 2.64
C VAL A 96 12.55 -10.56 1.80
N PHE A 97 12.13 -11.49 0.93
CA PHE A 97 10.92 -11.34 0.13
C PHE A 97 9.67 -11.21 1.00
N ASN A 98 9.61 -11.92 2.12
CA ASN A 98 8.52 -11.84 3.08
C ASN A 98 8.41 -10.43 3.66
N ILE A 99 9.51 -9.85 4.15
CA ILE A 99 9.50 -8.48 4.66
C ILE A 99 9.07 -7.50 3.55
N SER A 100 9.63 -7.60 2.35
CA SER A 100 9.29 -6.71 1.22
C SER A 100 7.81 -6.78 0.85
N HIS A 101 7.29 -7.99 0.62
CA HIS A 101 5.92 -8.18 0.17
C HIS A 101 4.90 -7.85 1.26
N TRP A 102 5.18 -8.13 2.53
CA TRP A 102 4.29 -7.70 3.61
C TRP A 102 4.28 -6.19 3.78
N THR A 103 5.44 -5.53 3.71
CA THR A 103 5.54 -4.06 3.73
C THR A 103 4.72 -3.45 2.61
N TYR A 104 4.85 -3.99 1.39
CA TYR A 104 4.03 -3.59 0.25
C TYR A 104 2.54 -3.83 0.47
N THR A 105 2.17 -5.01 0.99
CA THR A 105 0.79 -5.37 1.26
C THR A 105 0.15 -4.38 2.23
N TYR A 106 0.83 -4.07 3.33
CA TYR A 106 0.34 -3.12 4.34
C TYR A 106 0.18 -1.72 3.76
N PHE A 107 1.15 -1.27 2.96
CA PHE A 107 1.05 0.01 2.28
C PHE A 107 -0.17 0.06 1.34
N TYR A 108 -0.34 -0.95 0.49
CA TYR A 108 -1.47 -1.04 -0.43
C TYR A 108 -2.82 -0.96 0.28
N LEU A 109 -2.97 -1.69 1.38
CA LEU A 109 -4.19 -1.70 2.19
C LEU A 109 -4.45 -0.35 2.87
N THR A 110 -3.40 0.33 3.28
CA THR A 110 -3.46 1.69 3.84
C THR A 110 -3.92 2.70 2.78
N CYS A 111 -3.41 2.63 1.55
CA CYS A 111 -3.88 3.46 0.44
C CYS A 111 -5.35 3.22 0.11
N LEU A 112 -5.81 1.95 0.09
CA LEU A 112 -7.22 1.63 -0.11
C LEU A 112 -8.11 2.23 0.99
N TYR A 113 -7.66 2.16 2.24
CA TYR A 113 -8.36 2.78 3.36
C TYR A 113 -8.45 4.30 3.21
N HIS A 114 -7.35 4.97 2.85
CA HIS A 114 -7.34 6.42 2.63
C HIS A 114 -8.25 6.84 1.49
N LYS A 115 -8.22 6.11 0.37
CA LYS A 115 -9.16 6.29 -0.75
C LYS A 115 -10.61 6.20 -0.27
N ALA A 116 -10.94 5.17 0.51
CA ALA A 116 -12.28 4.97 1.04
C ALA A 116 -12.73 6.12 1.96
N ARG A 117 -11.84 6.59 2.85
CA ARG A 117 -12.13 7.73 3.73
C ARG A 117 -12.26 9.05 2.99
N MET A 118 -11.44 9.30 1.98
CA MET A 118 -11.57 10.47 1.12
C MET A 118 -12.91 10.46 0.40
N LYS A 119 -13.29 9.33 -0.20
CA LYS A 119 -14.59 9.17 -0.88
C LYS A 119 -15.75 9.47 0.05
N GLN A 120 -15.74 8.96 1.28
CA GLN A 120 -16.82 9.21 2.24
C GLN A 120 -16.84 10.65 2.73
N THR A 121 -15.68 11.24 3.02
CA THR A 121 -15.58 12.66 3.41
C THR A 121 -16.10 13.55 2.29
N ARG A 122 -15.78 13.25 1.02
CA ARG A 122 -16.32 13.93 -0.15
C ARG A 122 -17.85 13.84 -0.20
N LEU A 123 -18.43 12.66 -0.04
CA LEU A 123 -19.89 12.47 -0.04
C LEU A 123 -20.57 13.27 1.10
N MET A 124 -19.96 13.31 2.29
CA MET A 124 -20.47 14.13 3.40
C MET A 124 -20.43 15.62 3.06
N ILE A 125 -19.33 16.12 2.48
CA ILE A 125 -19.21 17.52 2.03
C ILE A 125 -20.27 17.84 0.97
N THR A 126 -20.47 16.97 -0.03
CA THR A 126 -21.47 17.18 -1.09
C THR A 126 -22.90 17.17 -0.55
N ALA A 127 -23.24 16.20 0.30
CA ALA A 127 -24.58 16.14 0.91
C ALA A 127 -24.88 17.36 1.80
N GLN A 128 -23.84 17.93 2.42
CA GLN A 128 -23.95 19.11 3.26
C GLN A 128 -24.05 20.40 2.44
N TYR A 129 -23.39 20.43 1.27
CA TYR A 129 -23.61 21.47 0.27
C TYR A 129 -25.07 21.45 -0.23
N ASP A 130 -25.64 20.30 -0.57
CA ASP A 130 -27.01 20.26 -1.11
C ASP A 130 -28.10 20.66 -0.08
N LYS A 131 -27.79 20.58 1.22
CA LYS A 131 -28.70 20.92 2.33
C LYS A 131 -28.52 22.35 2.90
N TYR A 132 -28.03 23.30 2.10
CA TYR A 132 -27.54 24.65 2.45
C TYR A 132 -28.45 25.61 3.28
N SER A 133 -29.48 25.17 4.00
CA SER A 133 -30.33 26.10 4.77
C SER A 133 -29.83 26.46 6.17
N ARG A 134 -29.02 25.63 6.87
CA ARG A 134 -28.55 25.94 8.25
C ARG A 134 -27.26 25.21 8.66
N THR A 135 -26.15 25.45 7.98
CA THR A 135 -24.86 24.83 8.31
C THR A 135 -24.10 25.67 9.35
N THR A 136 -23.74 25.07 10.50
CA THR A 136 -22.92 25.72 11.54
C THR A 136 -21.44 25.63 11.16
N ASP A 137 -20.70 26.74 11.30
CA ASP A 137 -19.25 26.83 11.00
C ASP A 137 -18.42 25.69 11.61
N GLN A 138 -18.80 25.24 12.80
CA GLN A 138 -18.17 24.11 13.51
C GLN A 138 -18.14 22.80 12.70
N HIS A 139 -19.22 22.46 11.97
CA HIS A 139 -19.24 21.24 11.16
C HIS A 139 -18.29 21.35 9.96
N VAL A 140 -18.12 22.54 9.42
CA VAL A 140 -17.23 22.74 8.28
C VAL A 140 -15.77 22.70 8.71
N TYR A 141 -15.42 23.32 9.84
CA TYR A 141 -14.10 23.17 10.45
C TYR A 141 -13.76 21.70 10.75
N TYR A 142 -14.72 20.93 11.24
CA TYR A 142 -14.55 19.49 11.46
C TYR A 142 -14.22 18.74 10.16
N LEU A 143 -14.92 19.03 9.05
CA LEU A 143 -14.65 18.41 7.75
C LEU A 143 -13.27 18.78 7.19
N ILE A 144 -12.87 20.05 7.30
CA ILE A 144 -11.53 20.52 6.89
C ILE A 144 -10.44 19.82 7.71
N ASN A 145 -10.62 19.73 9.04
CA ASN A 145 -9.66 19.05 9.92
C ASN A 145 -9.59 17.54 9.63
N THR A 146 -10.72 16.91 9.32
CA THR A 146 -10.76 15.49 8.94
C THR A 146 -10.00 15.26 7.64
N PHE A 147 -10.20 16.12 6.64
CA PHE A 147 -9.50 16.03 5.36
C PHE A 147 -8.00 16.28 5.52
N SER A 148 -7.61 17.30 6.28
CA SER A 148 -6.20 17.61 6.58
C SER A 148 -5.51 16.46 7.33
N GLY A 149 -6.23 15.82 8.26
CA GLY A 149 -5.74 14.62 8.95
C GLY A 149 -5.46 13.46 7.99
N ILE A 150 -6.34 13.21 7.01
CA ILE A 150 -6.10 12.16 6.01
C ILE A 150 -4.83 12.46 5.18
N TYR A 151 -4.57 13.72 4.83
CA TYR A 151 -3.35 14.10 4.11
C TYR A 151 -2.09 13.90 4.94
N ALA A 152 -2.11 14.33 6.20
CA ALA A 152 -1.00 14.09 7.12
C ALA A 152 -0.72 12.59 7.27
N ASP A 153 -1.76 11.78 7.40
CA ASP A 153 -1.64 10.32 7.46
C ASP A 153 -1.01 9.76 6.16
N ILE A 154 -1.38 10.29 4.98
CA ILE A 154 -0.80 9.85 3.70
C ILE A 154 0.70 10.19 3.63
N ASP A 155 1.09 11.41 3.98
CA ASP A 155 2.48 11.85 3.91
C ASP A 155 3.36 11.03 4.85
N GLU A 156 2.92 10.79 6.09
CA GLU A 156 3.65 9.95 7.05
C GLU A 156 3.81 8.51 6.55
N ASN A 157 2.75 7.92 5.98
CA ASN A 157 2.80 6.57 5.44
C ASN A 157 3.70 6.46 4.21
N ASN A 158 3.68 7.49 3.36
CA ASN A 158 4.51 7.54 2.17
C ASN A 158 5.99 7.62 2.55
N ASP A 159 6.36 8.49 3.48
CA ASP A 159 7.74 8.62 3.97
C ASP A 159 8.25 7.32 4.62
N ARG A 160 7.45 6.72 5.53
CA ARG A 160 7.80 5.45 6.17
C ARG A 160 7.94 4.31 5.17
N PHE A 161 7.04 4.23 4.19
CA PHE A 161 7.10 3.24 3.13
C PHE A 161 8.35 3.43 2.27
N PHE A 162 8.61 4.63 1.75
CA PHE A 162 9.77 4.89 0.91
C PHE A 162 11.08 4.64 1.64
N LYS A 163 11.20 5.04 2.90
CA LYS A 163 12.38 4.75 3.72
C LYS A 163 12.64 3.24 3.82
N THR A 164 11.60 2.47 4.12
CA THR A 164 11.72 1.00 4.28
C THR A 164 11.92 0.31 2.92
N PHE A 165 11.18 0.74 1.90
CA PHE A 165 11.25 0.23 0.54
C PHE A 165 12.62 0.48 -0.06
N SER A 166 13.18 1.69 0.03
CA SER A 166 14.51 2.00 -0.53
C SER A 166 15.62 1.19 0.13
N ILE A 167 15.56 0.96 1.44
CA ILE A 167 16.55 0.14 2.17
C ILE A 167 16.55 -1.31 1.69
N ILE A 168 15.39 -1.86 1.33
CA ILE A 168 15.25 -3.27 0.93
C ILE A 168 15.35 -3.46 -0.58
N PHE A 169 14.82 -2.52 -1.36
CA PHE A 169 14.77 -2.58 -2.82
C PHE A 169 16.14 -2.38 -3.45
N LEU A 170 16.97 -1.46 -2.94
CA LEU A 170 18.28 -1.18 -3.52
C LEU A 170 19.21 -2.40 -3.47
N PRO A 171 19.37 -3.12 -2.34
CA PRO A 171 20.18 -4.34 -2.31
C PRO A 171 19.61 -5.46 -3.19
N LEU A 172 18.28 -5.62 -3.22
CA LEU A 172 17.63 -6.61 -4.09
C LEU A 172 17.83 -6.30 -5.57
N PHE A 173 17.80 -5.02 -5.95
CA PHE A 173 18.08 -4.57 -7.31
C PHE A 173 19.54 -4.78 -7.70
N MET A 174 20.49 -4.54 -6.79
CA MET A 174 21.92 -4.81 -7.05
C MET A 174 22.18 -6.30 -7.20
N ILE A 175 21.59 -7.15 -6.35
CA ILE A 175 21.64 -8.62 -6.49
C ILE A 175 21.02 -9.06 -7.82
N PHE A 176 19.95 -8.39 -8.27
CA PHE A 176 19.32 -8.66 -9.56
C PHE A 176 20.26 -8.35 -10.73
N VAL A 177 20.91 -7.18 -10.74
CA VAL A 177 21.87 -6.80 -11.80
C VAL A 177 23.08 -7.73 -11.82
N ASP A 178 23.65 -8.07 -10.66
CA ASP A 178 24.78 -9.00 -10.55
C ASP A 178 24.43 -10.39 -11.10
N CYS A 179 23.27 -10.91 -10.71
CA CYS A 179 22.75 -12.18 -11.18
C CYS A 179 22.60 -12.22 -12.71
N GLU A 180 22.01 -11.18 -13.31
CA GLU A 180 21.79 -11.09 -14.75
C GLU A 180 23.13 -11.02 -15.52
N LEU A 181 24.10 -10.24 -15.02
CA LEU A 181 25.47 -10.21 -15.55
C LEU A 181 26.12 -11.61 -15.52
N THR A 182 26.00 -12.34 -14.40
CA THR A 182 26.55 -13.71 -14.31
C THR A 182 25.87 -14.69 -15.27
N THR A 183 24.59 -14.50 -15.60
CA THR A 183 23.90 -15.37 -16.57
C THR A 183 24.28 -15.11 -18.02
N GLU A 184 24.69 -13.88 -18.38
CA GLU A 184 25.24 -13.59 -19.71
C GLU A 184 26.65 -14.19 -19.88
N ILE A 185 27.43 -14.25 -18.81
CA ILE A 185 28.79 -14.79 -18.82
C ILE A 185 28.81 -16.34 -18.83
N ALA A 186 27.73 -17.00 -18.35
CA ALA A 186 27.63 -18.46 -18.23
C ALA A 186 26.42 -19.06 -19.00
N PRO A 187 26.53 -19.26 -20.33
CA PRO A 187 25.40 -19.64 -21.19
C PRO A 187 24.82 -21.04 -20.95
N ASN A 188 25.50 -21.93 -20.21
CA ASN A 188 25.00 -23.29 -19.95
C ASN A 188 24.02 -23.38 -18.76
N LEU A 189 23.86 -22.33 -17.95
CA LEU A 189 22.95 -22.29 -16.79
C LEU A 189 21.46 -22.06 -17.17
N HIS A 190 21.11 -22.30 -18.43
CA HIS A 190 20.30 -21.39 -19.24
C HIS A 190 18.79 -21.33 -18.90
N ILE A 191 18.09 -22.45 -18.73
CA ILE A 191 16.61 -22.40 -18.80
C ILE A 191 15.90 -22.23 -17.46
N VAL A 192 16.32 -22.96 -16.42
CA VAL A 192 15.71 -22.89 -15.08
C VAL A 192 15.91 -21.50 -14.50
N THR A 193 17.14 -21.00 -14.62
CA THR A 193 17.55 -19.67 -14.20
C THR A 193 16.73 -18.59 -14.91
N ARG A 194 16.54 -18.68 -16.24
CA ARG A 194 15.68 -17.76 -17.00
C ARG A 194 14.22 -17.80 -16.60
N ILE A 195 13.66 -18.98 -16.31
CA ILE A 195 12.26 -19.11 -15.87
C ILE A 195 12.07 -18.42 -14.52
N VAL A 196 12.98 -18.64 -13.57
CA VAL A 196 12.91 -17.99 -12.27
C VAL A 196 13.12 -16.48 -12.41
N PHE A 197 14.06 -16.03 -13.23
CA PHE A 197 14.24 -14.60 -13.51
C PHE A 197 13.00 -13.96 -14.14
N GLY A 198 12.41 -14.60 -15.15
CA GLY A 198 11.17 -14.14 -15.76
C GLY A 198 10.04 -14.02 -14.75
N TYR A 199 9.94 -14.96 -13.80
CA TYR A 199 8.97 -14.90 -12.71
C TYR A 199 9.24 -13.73 -11.74
N LEU A 200 10.50 -13.54 -11.33
CA LEU A 200 10.89 -12.45 -10.42
C LEU A 200 10.65 -11.08 -11.04
N LEU A 201 11.01 -10.90 -12.32
CA LEU A 201 10.78 -9.66 -13.08
C LEU A 201 9.28 -9.39 -13.23
N TRP A 202 8.50 -10.40 -13.60
CA TRP A 202 7.04 -10.29 -13.70
C TRP A 202 6.42 -9.91 -12.35
N SER A 203 6.84 -10.57 -11.27
CA SER A 203 6.38 -10.29 -9.91
C SER A 203 6.73 -8.87 -9.46
N GLY A 204 7.97 -8.43 -9.67
CA GLY A 204 8.42 -7.08 -9.33
C GLY A 204 7.65 -6.01 -10.10
N THR A 205 7.50 -6.22 -11.41
CA THR A 205 6.70 -5.33 -12.28
C THR A 205 5.25 -5.27 -11.84
N PHE A 206 4.64 -6.41 -11.51
CA PHE A 206 3.26 -6.48 -11.00
C PHE A 206 3.08 -5.68 -9.71
N VAL A 207 4.03 -5.76 -8.77
CA VAL A 207 4.01 -5.00 -7.51
C VAL A 207 4.14 -3.50 -7.79
N ILE A 208 5.07 -3.08 -8.65
CA ILE A 208 5.26 -1.66 -9.01
C ILE A 208 4.04 -1.09 -9.74
N LEU A 209 3.48 -1.81 -10.70
CA LEU A 209 2.27 -1.35 -11.40
C LEU A 209 1.07 -1.25 -10.47
N SER A 210 0.91 -2.22 -9.55
CA SER A 210 -0.15 -2.19 -8.56
C SER A 210 0.03 -1.04 -7.56
N TYR A 211 1.28 -0.71 -7.19
CA TYR A 211 1.63 0.49 -6.43
C TYR A 211 1.20 1.77 -7.16
N LEU A 212 1.66 1.97 -8.39
CA LEU A 212 1.36 3.18 -9.17
C LEU A 212 -0.15 3.34 -9.36
N LYS A 213 -0.85 2.24 -9.61
CA LYS A 213 -2.31 2.22 -9.73
C LYS A 213 -3.00 2.68 -8.46
N VAL A 214 -2.62 2.16 -7.29
CA VAL A 214 -3.30 2.53 -6.03
C VAL A 214 -3.00 3.97 -5.64
N VAL A 215 -1.75 4.41 -5.75
CA VAL A 215 -1.34 5.79 -5.44
C VAL A 215 -2.04 6.79 -6.37
N SER A 216 -2.05 6.50 -7.68
CA SER A 216 -2.78 7.32 -8.65
C SER A 216 -4.27 7.38 -8.31
N SER A 217 -4.87 6.27 -7.88
CA SER A 217 -6.28 6.23 -7.48
C SER A 217 -6.57 7.06 -6.22
N VAL A 218 -5.66 7.10 -5.23
CA VAL A 218 -5.79 8.00 -4.07
C VAL A 218 -5.71 9.46 -4.53
N ALA A 219 -4.71 9.79 -5.37
CA ALA A 219 -4.51 11.15 -5.88
C ALA A 219 -5.71 11.66 -6.70
N GLU A 220 -6.33 10.79 -7.51
CA GLU A 220 -7.54 11.13 -8.26
C GLU A 220 -8.73 11.43 -7.34
N GLU A 221 -8.94 10.61 -6.31
CA GLU A 221 -10.01 10.83 -5.34
C GLU A 221 -9.77 12.11 -4.51
N ALA A 222 -8.51 12.39 -4.17
CA ALA A 222 -8.09 13.60 -3.51
C ALA A 222 -8.41 14.86 -4.36
N LYS A 223 -8.11 14.84 -5.66
CA LYS A 223 -8.48 15.91 -6.61
C LYS A 223 -9.99 16.11 -6.68
N LYS A 224 -10.78 15.02 -6.71
CA LYS A 224 -12.25 15.09 -6.71
C LYS A 224 -12.81 15.69 -5.42
N ALA A 225 -12.18 15.43 -4.28
CA ALA A 225 -12.59 15.97 -2.99
C ALA A 225 -12.18 17.44 -2.78
N TYR A 226 -11.10 17.89 -3.43
CA TYR A 226 -10.61 19.27 -3.30
C TYR A 226 -11.59 20.32 -3.88
N LYS A 227 -12.22 20.01 -5.01
CA LYS A 227 -13.17 20.94 -5.69
C LYS A 227 -14.36 21.35 -4.79
N PRO A 228 -15.12 20.43 -4.16
CA PRO A 228 -16.21 20.80 -3.26
C PRO A 228 -15.69 21.44 -1.96
N LEU A 229 -14.53 21.03 -1.45
CA LEU A 229 -13.93 21.60 -0.25
C LEU A 229 -13.55 23.08 -0.44
N ASN A 230 -12.87 23.42 -1.53
CA ASN A 230 -12.48 24.80 -1.84
C ASN A 230 -13.70 25.71 -2.03
N LYS A 231 -14.75 25.21 -2.69
CA LYS A 231 -16.03 25.91 -2.77
C LYS A 231 -16.63 26.17 -1.39
N LEU A 232 -16.63 25.17 -0.50
CA LEU A 232 -17.13 25.31 0.86
C LEU A 232 -16.34 26.36 1.66
N GLN A 233 -15.02 26.40 1.50
CA GLN A 233 -14.14 27.38 2.13
C GLN A 233 -14.40 28.81 1.64
N ILE A 234 -14.59 28.99 0.32
CA ILE A 234 -14.93 30.29 -0.26
C ILE A 234 -16.27 30.80 0.29
N THR A 235 -17.30 29.94 0.31
CA THR A 235 -18.63 30.32 0.81
C THR A 235 -18.60 30.68 2.30
N LEU A 236 -17.86 29.95 3.13
CA LEU A 236 -17.64 30.33 4.53
C LEU A 236 -16.95 31.68 4.69
N LYS A 237 -15.91 31.93 3.90
CA LYS A 237 -15.16 33.20 3.95
C LYS A 237 -16.04 34.38 3.56
N GLN A 238 -16.93 34.18 2.59
CA GLN A 238 -17.94 35.18 2.20
C GLN A 238 -18.98 35.42 3.30
N ASN A 239 -19.53 34.37 3.92
CA ASN A 239 -20.55 34.49 4.97
C ASN A 239 -20.01 35.06 6.29
N SER A 240 -18.78 34.72 6.68
CA SER A 240 -18.13 35.29 7.86
C SER A 240 -17.82 36.78 7.69
N ASN A 241 -17.39 37.19 6.49
CA ASN A 241 -17.24 38.61 6.15
C ASN A 241 -18.60 39.34 6.15
N PHE A 242 -19.68 38.69 5.70
CA PHE A 242 -21.03 39.26 5.69
C PHE A 242 -21.60 39.40 7.12
N CYS A 243 -21.36 38.45 8.02
CA CYS A 243 -21.75 38.57 9.43
C CYS A 243 -21.00 39.71 10.13
N ARG A 244 -19.68 39.86 9.89
CA ARG A 244 -18.90 40.99 10.40
C ARG A 244 -19.40 42.33 9.87
N LEU A 245 -19.80 42.40 8.60
CA LEU A 245 -20.39 43.62 8.03
C LEU A 245 -21.73 43.99 8.69
N LYS A 246 -22.53 42.99 9.07
CA LYS A 246 -23.81 43.17 9.78
C LYS A 246 -23.66 43.58 11.24
N GLU A 247 -22.54 43.24 11.89
CA GLU A 247 -22.20 43.70 13.24
C GLU A 247 -21.64 45.13 13.23
N MET A 248 -21.21 45.63 12.05
CA MET A 248 -20.68 46.98 11.85
C MET A 248 -21.73 48.00 11.37
N ILE A 249 -22.92 47.57 10.96
CA ILE A 249 -24.06 48.41 10.54
C ILE A 249 -25.12 48.42 11.64
#